data_AF-A0A0M8T7A4-F1
#
_entry.id   AF-A0A0M8T7A4-F1
#
_cell.length_a   1.000
_cell.length_b   1.000
_cell.length_c   1.000
_cell.angle_alpha   90.00
_cell.angle_beta   90.00
_cell.angle_gamma   90.00
#
_symmetry.space_group_name_H-M   'P 1'
#
loop_
_entity.id
_entity.type
_entity.pdbx_description
1 polymer ?
#
loop_
_entity_poly.entity_id
_entity_poly.type
_entity_poly.pdbx_seq_one_letter_code
_entity_poly.pdbx_strand_id
1 'polypeptide(L)'
;MPTAHRGFTAPIRVIVAKPGLDGHDRGAKVIARALRDTGVEVVYTGLHQTPRQIVDTALQEDADGIGLSVLSGAHMTLFAQVMEMLREQDATDITVFGGGIIPEADIGPLRELGVAALFTPGTPTRDVTDWVHAHVGRDAAPPAVTTGS
;
A
#
# COMPACT_ATOMS: atom_id res chain seq x y z
N MET A 1 -14.34 -28.50 -27.79
CA MET A 1 -13.04 -28.05 -27.26
C MET A 1 -13.12 -26.55 -27.04
N PRO A 2 -13.30 -26.03 -25.81
CA PRO A 2 -13.16 -24.61 -25.60
C PRO A 2 -11.67 -24.30 -25.40
N THR A 3 -11.10 -23.50 -26.30
CA THR A 3 -9.82 -22.83 -26.13
C THR A 3 -9.93 -21.85 -24.97
N ALA A 4 -9.35 -22.20 -23.82
CA ALA A 4 -9.21 -21.30 -22.70
C ALA A 4 -8.27 -20.15 -23.11
N HIS A 5 -8.85 -18.99 -23.38
CA HIS A 5 -8.12 -17.74 -23.37
C HIS A 5 -7.68 -17.54 -21.91
N ARG A 6 -6.40 -17.81 -21.61
CA ARG A 6 -5.79 -17.32 -20.36
C ARG A 6 -5.88 -15.81 -20.44
N GLY A 7 -6.85 -15.22 -19.74
CA GLY A 7 -6.93 -13.78 -19.56
C GLY A 7 -5.58 -13.30 -19.04
N PHE A 8 -4.98 -12.34 -19.72
CA PHE A 8 -3.87 -11.60 -19.14
C PHE A 8 -4.45 -10.81 -17.98
N THR A 9 -4.36 -11.34 -16.75
CA THR A 9 -4.52 -10.53 -15.56
C THR A 9 -3.43 -9.46 -15.63
N ALA A 10 -3.83 -8.19 -15.68
CA ALA A 10 -2.88 -7.09 -15.65
C ALA A 10 -1.99 -7.23 -14.39
N PRO A 11 -0.68 -6.95 -14.49
CA PRO A 11 0.20 -7.02 -13.33
C PRO A 11 -0.27 -6.04 -12.26
N ILE A 12 -0.26 -6.48 -11.00
CA ILE A 12 -0.59 -5.62 -9.85
C ILE A 12 0.34 -4.41 -9.87
N ARG A 13 -0.22 -3.21 -9.73
CA ARG A 13 0.54 -1.97 -9.68
C ARG A 13 0.49 -1.34 -8.30
N VAL A 14 1.66 -1.05 -7.74
CA VAL A 14 1.82 -0.50 -6.40
C VAL A 14 2.64 0.78 -6.43
N ILE A 15 2.12 1.84 -5.82
CA ILE A 15 2.88 3.03 -5.49
C ILE A 15 3.60 2.81 -4.17
N VAL A 16 4.93 2.80 -4.17
CA VAL A 16 5.72 2.82 -2.93
C VAL A 16 6.14 4.25 -2.64
N ALA A 17 5.62 4.84 -1.57
CA ALA A 17 5.82 6.23 -1.24
C ALA A 17 6.37 6.45 0.17
N LYS A 18 7.13 7.55 0.31
CA LYS A 18 7.61 8.04 1.60
C LYS A 18 7.07 9.45 1.85
N PRO A 19 5.97 9.56 2.61
CA PRO A 19 5.38 10.86 2.89
C PRO A 19 6.20 11.66 3.90
N GLY A 20 6.25 12.99 3.71
CA GLY A 20 6.89 13.92 4.64
C GLY A 20 8.43 13.89 4.61
N LEU A 21 9.07 14.50 5.62
CA LEU A 21 10.54 14.69 5.68
C LEU A 21 11.34 13.43 6.07
N ASP A 22 10.78 12.24 5.85
CA ASP A 22 11.45 10.99 6.20
C ASP A 22 12.54 10.64 5.18
N GLY A 23 13.80 10.87 5.55
CA GLY A 23 14.98 10.55 4.75
C GLY A 23 15.37 9.07 4.72
N HIS A 24 14.67 8.17 5.43
CA HIS A 24 15.05 6.76 5.55
C HIS A 24 14.54 5.90 4.39
N ASP A 25 15.22 5.91 3.26
CA ASP A 25 14.77 5.22 2.04
C ASP A 25 15.01 3.70 2.02
N ARG A 26 15.86 3.17 2.91
CA ARG A 26 16.33 1.77 2.84
C ARG A 26 15.19 0.76 2.85
N GLY A 27 14.24 0.88 3.77
CA GLY A 27 13.11 -0.03 3.89
C GLY A 27 12.23 0.00 2.64
N ALA A 28 11.85 1.20 2.20
CA ALA A 28 11.02 1.39 1.01
C ALA A 28 11.67 0.82 -0.26
N LYS A 29 12.99 1.03 -0.45
CA LYS A 29 13.73 0.49 -1.60
C LYS A 29 13.81 -1.03 -1.58
N VAL A 30 14.00 -1.64 -0.41
CA VAL A 30 14.04 -3.10 -0.26
C VAL A 30 12.67 -3.71 -0.58
N ILE A 31 11.58 -3.15 -0.05
CA ILE A 31 10.22 -3.59 -0.37
C ILE A 31 9.89 -3.39 -1.85
N ALA A 32 10.20 -2.22 -2.41
CA ALA A 32 9.96 -1.94 -3.83
C ALA A 32 10.69 -2.93 -4.73
N ARG A 33 11.94 -3.28 -4.40
CA ARG A 33 12.69 -4.30 -5.14
C ARG A 33 12.08 -5.69 -4.98
N ALA A 34 11.76 -6.10 -3.75
CA ALA A 34 11.16 -7.40 -3.50
C ALA A 34 9.83 -7.59 -4.24
N LEU A 35 8.97 -6.57 -4.27
CA LEU A 35 7.72 -6.57 -5.03
C LEU A 35 7.98 -6.73 -6.54
N ARG A 36 8.91 -5.95 -7.10
CA ARG A 36 9.31 -6.08 -8.52
C ARG A 36 9.84 -7.46 -8.87
N ASP A 37 10.64 -8.07 -7.99
CA ASP A 37 11.19 -9.40 -8.19
C ASP A 37 10.10 -10.49 -8.25
N THR A 38 8.88 -10.19 -7.75
CA THR A 38 7.70 -11.07 -7.83
C THR A 38 6.74 -10.74 -8.97
N GLY A 39 7.08 -9.78 -9.85
CA GLY A 39 6.25 -9.41 -11.00
C GLY A 39 5.24 -8.29 -10.76
N VAL A 40 5.27 -7.63 -9.59
CA VAL A 40 4.46 -6.43 -9.30
C VAL A 40 5.10 -5.22 -9.99
N GLU A 41 4.29 -4.42 -10.68
CA GLU A 41 4.73 -3.14 -11.20
C GLU A 41 4.82 -2.12 -10.07
N VAL A 42 6.03 -1.69 -9.73
CA VAL A 42 6.23 -0.75 -8.62
C VAL A 42 6.68 0.61 -9.12
N VAL A 43 5.91 1.64 -8.80
CA VAL A 43 6.28 3.04 -8.97
C VAL A 43 6.78 3.58 -7.64
N TYR A 44 8.04 3.96 -7.57
CA TYR A 44 8.63 4.56 -6.37
C TYR A 44 8.61 6.08 -6.51
N THR A 45 7.91 6.77 -5.60
CA THR A 45 7.69 8.23 -5.71
C THR A 45 8.86 9.08 -5.22
N GLY A 46 9.89 8.47 -4.65
CA GLY A 46 11.02 9.19 -4.06
C GLY A 46 10.76 9.64 -2.62
N LEU A 47 11.53 10.64 -2.19
CA LEU A 47 11.47 11.22 -0.85
C LEU A 47 10.61 12.49 -0.83
N HIS A 48 10.14 12.86 0.35
CA HIS A 48 9.51 14.15 0.62
C HIS A 48 8.24 14.42 -0.19
N GLN A 49 7.49 13.37 -0.49
CA GLN A 49 6.21 13.51 -1.17
C GLN A 49 5.13 13.92 -0.17
N THR A 50 4.24 14.79 -0.61
CA THR A 50 3.03 15.13 0.15
C THR A 50 1.97 14.03 -0.04
N PRO A 51 1.05 13.82 0.91
CA PRO A 51 -0.06 12.88 0.74
C PRO A 51 -0.83 13.11 -0.57
N ARG A 52 -1.06 14.37 -0.93
CA ARG A 52 -1.70 14.74 -2.19
C ARG A 52 -0.93 14.24 -3.42
N GLN A 53 0.38 14.46 -3.48
CA GLN A 53 1.19 13.98 -4.61
C GLN A 53 1.17 12.45 -4.72
N ILE A 54 1.11 11.75 -3.57
CA ILE A 54 1.04 10.29 -3.55
C ILE A 54 -0.28 9.81 -4.13
N VAL A 55 -1.40 10.41 -3.72
CA VAL A 55 -2.73 10.09 -4.25
C VAL A 55 -2.83 10.44 -5.72
N ASP A 56 -2.40 11.64 -6.13
CA ASP A 56 -2.39 12.06 -7.54
C ASP A 56 -1.58 11.08 -8.41
N THR A 57 -0.43 10.61 -7.92
CA THR A 57 0.38 9.60 -8.62
C THR A 57 -0.35 8.25 -8.70
N ALA A 58 -0.98 7.81 -7.62
CA ALA A 58 -1.72 6.55 -7.61
C ALA A 58 -2.88 6.54 -8.62
N LEU A 59 -3.58 7.67 -8.75
CA LEU A 59 -4.65 7.85 -9.73
C LEU A 59 -4.11 7.90 -11.16
N GLN A 60 -3.04 8.67 -11.41
CA GLN A 60 -2.45 8.82 -12.75
C GLN A 60 -1.87 7.51 -13.27
N GLU A 61 -1.25 6.74 -12.38
CA GLU A 61 -0.65 5.45 -12.70
C GLU A 61 -1.66 4.31 -12.65
N ASP A 62 -2.94 4.55 -12.33
CA ASP A 62 -3.96 3.50 -12.22
C ASP A 62 -3.52 2.36 -11.26
N ALA A 63 -3.09 2.74 -10.06
CA ALA A 63 -2.48 1.82 -9.10
C ALA A 63 -3.53 1.02 -8.32
N ASP A 64 -3.28 -0.26 -8.12
CA ASP A 64 -4.10 -1.15 -7.28
C ASP A 64 -3.83 -0.95 -5.78
N GLY A 65 -2.66 -0.42 -5.42
CA GLY A 65 -2.31 -0.19 -4.02
C GLY A 65 -1.25 0.88 -3.78
N ILE A 66 -1.25 1.39 -2.55
CA ILE A 66 -0.28 2.38 -2.06
C ILE A 66 0.40 1.81 -0.83
N GLY A 67 1.71 1.59 -0.94
CA GLY A 67 2.60 1.23 0.15
C GLY A 67 3.26 2.47 0.76
N LEU A 68 2.82 2.90 1.94
CA LEU A 68 3.43 4.02 2.66
C LEU A 68 4.55 3.54 3.61
N SER A 69 5.72 4.17 3.55
CA SER A 69 6.82 3.92 4.48
C SER A 69 7.09 5.15 5.35
N VAL A 70 6.79 5.06 6.65
CA VAL A 70 6.85 6.17 7.61
C VAL A 70 7.69 5.82 8.83
N LEU A 71 8.86 6.46 8.97
CA LEU A 71 9.74 6.32 10.13
C LEU A 71 9.82 7.61 10.97
N SER A 72 9.11 8.67 10.57
CA SER A 72 9.12 9.99 11.23
C SER A 72 8.19 10.10 12.45
N GLY A 73 7.43 9.05 12.78
CA GLY A 73 6.41 9.07 13.83
C GLY A 73 5.12 9.82 13.44
N ALA A 74 5.02 10.32 12.21
CA ALA A 74 3.84 11.00 11.68
C ALA A 74 2.85 10.05 10.99
N HIS A 75 2.90 8.74 11.27
CA HIS A 75 2.09 7.72 10.58
C HIS A 75 0.60 7.97 10.72
N MET A 76 0.09 8.27 11.92
CA MET A 76 -1.34 8.54 12.13
C MET A 76 -1.85 9.63 11.20
N THR A 77 -1.16 10.77 11.15
CA THR A 77 -1.54 11.90 10.30
C THR A 77 -1.40 11.58 8.83
N LEU A 78 -0.29 10.99 8.41
CA LEU A 78 0.01 10.78 6.99
C LEU A 78 -0.86 9.70 6.36
N PHE A 79 -1.12 8.60 7.07
CA PHE A 79 -2.07 7.58 6.60
C PHE A 79 -3.49 8.14 6.56
N ALA A 80 -3.94 8.84 7.61
CA ALA A 80 -5.28 9.43 7.62
C ALA A 80 -5.49 10.41 6.45
N GLN A 81 -4.52 11.27 6.17
CA GLN A 81 -4.60 12.20 5.03
C GLN A 81 -4.66 11.49 3.68
N VAL A 82 -3.89 10.42 3.47
CA VAL A 82 -3.97 9.64 2.22
C VAL A 82 -5.33 8.96 2.09
N MET A 83 -5.83 8.35 3.16
CA MET A 83 -7.16 7.69 3.16
C MET A 83 -8.30 8.68 2.90
N GLU A 84 -8.25 9.85 3.54
CA GLU A 84 -9.24 10.91 3.34
C GLU A 84 -9.23 11.40 1.89
N MET A 85 -8.06 11.71 1.33
CA MET A 85 -7.94 12.14 -0.07
C MET A 85 -8.40 11.08 -1.06
N LEU A 86 -8.12 9.79 -0.83
CA LEU A 86 -8.64 8.72 -1.67
C LEU A 86 -10.18 8.66 -1.63
N ARG A 87 -10.78 8.84 -0.45
CA ARG A 87 -12.25 8.95 -0.31
C ARG A 87 -12.81 10.16 -1.06
N GLU A 88 -12.16 11.31 -0.99
CA GLU A 88 -12.59 12.53 -1.68
C GLU A 88 -12.54 12.39 -3.21
N GLN A 89 -11.66 11.54 -3.73
CA GLN A 89 -11.50 11.27 -5.17
C GLN A 89 -12.26 10.00 -5.62
N ASP A 90 -13.13 9.43 -4.78
CA ASP A 90 -13.88 8.18 -5.03
C ASP A 90 -12.98 6.96 -5.37
N ALA A 91 -11.72 6.97 -4.95
CA ALA A 91 -10.69 5.97 -5.26
C ALA A 91 -10.42 5.02 -4.08
N THR A 92 -11.51 4.58 -3.43
CA THR A 92 -11.44 3.68 -2.26
C THR A 92 -11.15 2.22 -2.60
N ASP A 93 -11.09 1.90 -3.89
CA ASP A 93 -10.64 0.62 -4.43
C ASP A 93 -9.12 0.43 -4.33
N ILE A 94 -8.37 1.52 -4.23
CA ILE A 94 -6.91 1.49 -4.05
C ILE A 94 -6.57 1.03 -2.63
N THR A 95 -5.89 -0.12 -2.53
CA THR A 95 -5.54 -0.71 -1.23
C THR A 95 -4.35 0.02 -0.60
N VAL A 96 -4.57 0.69 0.53
CA VAL A 96 -3.50 1.33 1.29
C VAL A 96 -2.93 0.37 2.32
N PHE A 97 -1.63 0.17 2.25
CA PHE A 97 -0.85 -0.59 3.23
C PHE A 97 0.44 0.16 3.51
N GLY A 98 1.23 -0.32 4.46
CA GLY A 98 2.52 0.31 4.69
C GLY A 98 3.23 -0.19 5.92
N GLY A 99 4.17 0.60 6.41
CA GLY A 99 5.01 0.18 7.51
C GLY A 99 6.04 1.22 7.92
N GLY A 100 6.84 0.83 8.89
CA GLY A 100 7.84 1.69 9.52
C GLY A 100 7.80 1.56 11.03
N ILE A 101 8.21 2.59 11.75
CA ILE A 101 8.22 2.58 13.22
C ILE A 101 6.83 3.03 13.70
N ILE A 102 5.93 2.06 13.84
CA ILE A 102 4.54 2.28 14.25
C ILE A 102 4.33 1.60 15.61
N PRO A 103 3.93 2.35 16.66
CA PRO A 103 3.58 1.77 17.95
C PRO A 103 2.38 0.82 17.85
N GLU A 104 2.38 -0.26 18.62
CA GLU A 104 1.28 -1.24 18.64
C GLU A 104 -0.09 -0.59 18.92
N ALA A 105 -0.12 0.42 19.79
CA ALA A 105 -1.33 1.16 20.14
C ALA A 105 -1.96 1.91 18.95
N ASP A 106 -1.18 2.24 17.92
CA ASP A 106 -1.63 2.99 16.76
C ASP A 106 -2.05 2.07 15.60
N ILE A 107 -1.70 0.77 15.66
CA ILE A 107 -2.05 -0.21 14.61
C ILE A 107 -3.57 -0.41 14.51
N GLY A 108 -4.26 -0.54 15.66
CA GLY A 108 -5.71 -0.68 15.72
C GLY A 108 -6.44 0.51 15.06
N PRO A 109 -6.19 1.75 15.52
CA PRO A 109 -6.75 2.96 14.91
C PRO A 109 -6.47 3.08 13.42
N LEU A 110 -5.26 2.75 12.94
CA LEU A 110 -4.95 2.79 11.51
C LEU A 110 -5.74 1.76 10.70
N ARG A 111 -5.97 0.56 11.24
CA ARG A 111 -6.81 -0.45 10.60
C ARG A 111 -8.27 0.00 10.53
N GLU A 112 -8.77 0.63 11.59
CA GLU A 112 -10.13 1.21 11.61
C GLU A 112 -10.30 2.34 10.59
N LEU A 113 -9.24 3.10 10.31
CA LEU A 113 -9.22 4.10 9.23
C LEU A 113 -9.27 3.48 7.81
N GLY A 114 -9.07 2.16 7.70
CA GLY A 114 -9.12 1.42 6.43
C GLY A 114 -7.74 1.04 5.87
N VAL A 115 -6.66 1.18 6.66
CA VAL A 115 -5.35 0.67 6.26
C VAL A 115 -5.36 -0.85 6.32
N ALA A 116 -5.15 -1.51 5.18
CA ALA A 116 -5.33 -2.95 5.03
C ALA A 116 -4.26 -3.77 5.76
N ALA A 117 -3.00 -3.33 5.71
CA ALA A 117 -1.90 -3.96 6.44
C ALA A 117 -0.82 -2.98 6.87
N LEU A 118 -0.21 -3.30 8.01
CA LEU A 118 0.90 -2.56 8.61
C LEU A 118 2.04 -3.53 8.92
N PHE A 119 3.23 -3.22 8.40
CA PHE A 119 4.43 -4.02 8.54
C PHE A 119 5.46 -3.26 9.39
N THR A 120 5.75 -3.80 10.58
CA THR A 120 6.69 -3.20 11.54
C THR A 120 8.13 -3.68 11.27
N PRO A 121 9.16 -3.06 11.88
CA PRO A 121 10.55 -3.42 11.64
C PRO A 121 10.80 -4.89 12.00
N GLY A 122 11.48 -5.62 11.12
CA GLY A 122 11.73 -7.06 11.29
C GLY A 122 10.78 -7.97 10.50
N THR A 123 9.70 -7.42 9.93
CA THR A 123 8.85 -8.17 9.00
C THR A 123 9.67 -8.66 7.80
N PRO A 124 9.67 -9.97 7.50
CA PRO A 124 10.28 -10.52 6.29
C PRO A 124 9.70 -9.87 5.03
N THR A 125 10.56 -9.52 4.07
CA THR A 125 10.12 -8.98 2.77
C THR A 125 9.14 -9.91 2.06
N ARG A 126 9.33 -11.22 2.22
CA ARG A 126 8.46 -12.25 1.66
C ARG A 126 7.02 -12.15 2.17
N ASP A 127 6.84 -11.88 3.47
CA ASP A 127 5.50 -11.77 4.04
C ASP A 127 4.75 -10.58 3.44
N VAL A 128 5.47 -9.48 3.16
CA VAL A 128 4.92 -8.31 2.47
C VAL A 128 4.53 -8.66 1.03
N THR A 129 5.42 -9.32 0.27
CA THR A 129 5.12 -9.69 -1.11
C THR A 129 3.97 -10.68 -1.20
N ASP A 130 3.96 -11.71 -0.35
CA ASP A 130 2.92 -12.74 -0.31
C ASP A 130 1.56 -12.11 0.07
N TRP A 131 1.56 -11.15 1.01
CA TRP A 131 0.36 -10.39 1.35
C TRP A 131 -0.14 -9.52 0.19
N VAL A 132 0.74 -8.81 -0.51
CA VAL A 132 0.37 -7.97 -1.67
C VAL A 132 -0.29 -8.81 -2.76
N HIS A 133 0.28 -9.96 -3.13
CA HIS A 133 -0.33 -10.85 -4.14
C HIS A 133 -1.70 -11.39 -3.74
N ALA A 134 -1.96 -11.53 -2.43
CA ALA A 134 -3.22 -12.06 -1.92
C ALA A 134 -4.31 -11.00 -1.73
N HIS A 135 -3.94 -9.72 -1.54
CA HIS A 135 -4.88 -8.68 -1.09
C HIS A 135 -4.89 -7.41 -1.96
N VAL A 136 -3.98 -7.28 -2.93
CA VAL A 136 -3.88 -6.10 -3.80
C VAL A 136 -4.09 -6.52 -5.25
N GLY A 137 -4.94 -5.78 -5.98
CA GLY A 137 -5.30 -6.06 -7.37
C GLY A 137 -6.82 -6.06 -7.57
N ARG A 138 -7.27 -5.78 -8.79
CA ARG A 138 -8.71 -5.69 -9.15
C ARG A 138 -9.53 -6.97 -8.93
N ASP A 139 -8.88 -8.12 -8.77
CA ASP A 139 -9.52 -9.41 -8.46
C ASP A 139 -9.41 -9.80 -6.97
N ALA A 140 -8.75 -8.99 -6.13
CA ALA A 140 -8.64 -9.24 -4.71
C ALA A 140 -10.02 -9.07 -4.05
N ALA A 141 -10.50 -10.11 -3.38
CA ALA A 141 -11.76 -10.06 -2.65
C ALA A 141 -11.69 -8.93 -1.59
N PRO A 142 -12.76 -8.13 -1.43
CA PRO A 142 -12.76 -7.09 -0.41
C PRO A 142 -12.50 -7.71 0.97
N PRO A 143 -11.75 -7.02 1.86
CA PRO A 143 -11.46 -7.55 3.17
C PRO A 143 -12.77 -7.89 3.88
N ALA A 144 -12.91 -9.14 4.29
CA ALA A 144 -14.10 -9.62 4.97
C ALA A 144 -14.34 -8.80 6.23
N VAL A 145 -15.39 -7.97 6.22
CA VAL A 145 -15.90 -7.31 7.42
C VAL A 145 -16.27 -8.41 8.42
N THR A 146 -15.46 -8.58 9.46
CA THR A 146 -15.80 -9.49 10.55
C THR A 146 -16.83 -8.76 11.41
N THR A 147 -18.11 -8.92 11.08
CA THR A 147 -19.20 -8.52 11.96
C THR A 147 -19.20 -9.47 13.16
N GLY A 148 -18.56 -9.05 14.24
CA GLY A 148 -18.60 -9.75 15.54
C GLY A 148 -20.03 -9.71 16.11
N SER A 149 -20.52 -10.89 16.49
CA SER A 149 -21.75 -11.10 17.26
C SER A 149 -21.60 -10.70 18.73
#